data_AF-A0A8E0RQK6-F1
#
_entry.id   AF-A0A8E0RQK6-F1
#
_cell.length_a   1.000
_cell.length_b   1.000
_cell.length_c   1.000
_cell.angle_alpha   90.00
_cell.angle_beta   90.00
_cell.angle_gamma   90.00
#
_symmetry.space_group_name_H-M   'P 1'
#
loop_
_entity.id
_entity.type
_entity.pdbx_description
1 polymer ?
#
loop_
_entity_poly.entity_id
_entity_poly.type
_entity_poly.pdbx_seq_one_letter_code
_entity_poly.pdbx_strand_id
1 'polypeptide(L)'
;MQRILHKFSHDPPPDNSNEGDAYLDCSRSYFSKNCPIDFFVVPENHNTTADAVVDPRRAPAFENLSVVYLAPWPVNIVLCETILSKYNRVFRQLLRIKYALWALNACYHQLRERRSVAGSLVQAGQWIHQSESQFHQTSVWLHEMNQVLRGLDTYLINQAVKSSWSKFVKRLIGSNPDKVDRSAGQNAVVENLDQLISVHEAYVDEVLLGCLLDPSNSEIQQVFCGLLSCVHWFYKVLSTGSWLSRVSPITGQLNQIGWTQLQAAHASFVQHARFLRRRAGHMLSTSRSDPSSTLSQLILALGINDFYNARIGIL
;
A
#
# COMPACT_ATOMS: atom_id res chain seq x y z
N MET A 1 -39.17 -41.84 14.71
CA MET A 1 -38.74 -41.69 13.31
C MET A 1 -37.24 -41.93 13.28
N GLN A 2 -36.85 -43.00 12.56
CA GLN A 2 -35.55 -43.41 11.99
C GLN A 2 -34.24 -42.74 12.48
N ARG A 3 -33.11 -43.43 12.69
CA ARG A 3 -32.69 -44.85 12.80
C ARG A 3 -31.14 -44.81 12.96
N ILE A 4 -30.60 -45.63 13.87
CA ILE A 4 -29.41 -46.53 13.71
C ILE A 4 -28.02 -45.87 13.60
N LEU A 5 -27.07 -46.03 14.55
CA LEU A 5 -26.25 -47.20 14.99
C LEU A 5 -25.19 -47.72 13.99
N HIS A 6 -23.91 -47.49 14.29
CA HIS A 6 -22.72 -48.41 14.26
C HIS A 6 -21.45 -47.53 14.28
N LYS A 7 -20.63 -47.40 15.33
CA LYS A 7 -19.86 -48.35 16.16
C LYS A 7 -18.89 -49.19 15.33
N PHE A 8 -17.57 -48.94 15.45
CA PHE A 8 -16.63 -49.87 16.11
C PHE A 8 -15.26 -49.21 16.38
N SER A 9 -14.76 -49.43 17.60
CA SER A 9 -13.39 -49.13 18.06
C SER A 9 -12.37 -50.07 17.41
N HIS A 10 -11.10 -49.66 17.39
CA HIS A 10 -9.99 -50.56 17.73
C HIS A 10 -8.77 -49.77 18.20
N ASP A 11 -8.33 -50.05 19.43
CA ASP A 11 -7.04 -49.68 20.02
C ASP A 11 -5.87 -50.47 19.38
N PRO A 12 -4.60 -50.02 19.58
CA PRO A 12 -3.42 -50.43 18.79
C PRO A 12 -2.62 -51.58 19.42
N PRO A 13 -1.66 -52.18 18.69
CA PRO A 13 -0.34 -52.50 19.29
C PRO A 13 0.85 -52.41 18.27
N PRO A 14 2.11 -52.77 18.60
CA PRO A 14 3.16 -51.88 19.13
C PRO A 14 4.43 -51.80 18.25
N ASP A 15 5.30 -50.84 18.59
CA ASP A 15 6.74 -50.67 18.30
C ASP A 15 7.40 -51.37 17.09
N ASN A 16 7.98 -50.57 16.19
CA ASN A 16 9.44 -50.57 16.00
C ASN A 16 9.93 -49.40 15.13
N SER A 17 10.98 -48.76 15.66
CA SER A 17 11.94 -47.82 15.07
C SER A 17 12.17 -47.89 13.55
N ASN A 18 12.12 -46.74 12.86
CA ASN A 18 13.34 -46.14 12.30
C ASN A 18 13.14 -44.69 11.79
N GLU A 19 14.02 -43.82 12.27
CA GLU A 19 14.70 -42.69 11.60
C GLU A 19 13.96 -41.82 10.57
N GLY A 20 14.01 -40.50 10.82
CA GLY A 20 13.98 -39.50 9.76
C GLY A 20 13.33 -38.18 10.17
N ASP A 21 14.16 -37.21 10.57
CA ASP A 21 13.80 -35.82 10.80
C ASP A 21 12.90 -35.24 9.69
N ALA A 22 11.72 -34.74 10.07
CA ALA A 22 10.96 -33.82 9.26
C ALA A 22 10.22 -32.84 10.17
N TYR A 23 10.89 -31.71 10.44
CA TYR A 23 10.28 -30.54 11.05
C TYR A 23 9.06 -30.10 10.22
N LEU A 24 7.92 -30.06 10.91
CA LEU A 24 6.63 -29.47 10.57
C LEU A 24 6.65 -28.42 9.44
N ASP A 25 6.32 -28.88 8.25
CA ASP A 25 6.01 -28.06 7.08
C ASP A 25 4.53 -27.62 7.14
N CYS A 26 4.23 -26.67 8.03
CA CYS A 26 2.87 -26.13 8.20
C CYS A 26 2.70 -24.83 7.41
N SER A 27 2.59 -24.91 6.09
CA SER A 27 2.05 -23.84 5.23
C SER A 27 1.49 -24.39 3.90
N ARG A 28 0.69 -25.46 3.97
CA ARG A 28 -0.19 -25.87 2.87
C ARG A 28 -1.60 -25.32 3.12
N SER A 29 -1.76 -24.01 2.93
CA SER A 29 -3.10 -23.42 2.84
C SER A 29 -3.62 -23.58 1.42
N TYR A 30 -4.50 -24.57 1.28
CA TYR A 30 -5.46 -24.81 0.22
C TYR A 30 -5.86 -23.57 -0.60
N PHE A 31 -5.27 -23.43 -1.79
CA PHE A 31 -5.99 -22.87 -2.92
C PHE A 31 -6.51 -24.01 -3.81
N SER A 32 -7.77 -23.87 -4.20
CA SER A 32 -8.54 -24.85 -4.95
C SER A 32 -7.83 -25.21 -6.26
N LYS A 33 -7.78 -26.50 -6.62
CA LYS A 33 -7.27 -27.03 -7.90
C LYS A 33 -7.93 -26.44 -9.16
N ASN A 34 -8.90 -25.53 -9.01
CA ASN A 34 -9.69 -24.90 -10.06
C ASN A 34 -9.59 -23.36 -10.08
N CYS A 35 -8.73 -22.73 -9.28
CA CYS A 35 -8.54 -21.27 -9.30
C CYS A 35 -7.31 -20.89 -10.14
N PRO A 36 -7.47 -20.06 -11.19
CA PRO A 36 -6.34 -19.65 -12.04
C PRO A 36 -5.46 -18.57 -11.39
N ILE A 37 -5.82 -18.09 -10.19
CA ILE A 37 -5.09 -17.07 -9.43
C ILE A 37 -4.70 -17.67 -8.09
N ASP A 38 -3.39 -17.79 -7.89
CA ASP A 38 -2.78 -18.22 -6.63
C ASP A 38 -1.86 -17.13 -6.08
N PHE A 39 -1.80 -17.03 -4.75
CA PHE A 39 -0.85 -16.16 -4.06
C PHE A 39 0.31 -16.99 -3.55
N PHE A 40 1.52 -16.61 -3.92
CA PHE A 40 2.73 -17.21 -3.37
C PHE A 40 3.59 -16.13 -2.72
N VAL A 41 4.23 -16.53 -1.63
CA VAL A 41 5.39 -15.78 -1.12
C VAL A 41 6.58 -16.35 -1.87
N VAL A 42 7.27 -15.51 -2.65
CA VAL A 42 8.50 -15.95 -3.32
C VAL A 42 9.56 -16.12 -2.24
N PRO A 43 10.08 -17.33 -1.99
CA PRO A 43 11.20 -17.51 -1.09
C PRO A 43 12.41 -16.77 -1.69
N GLU A 44 13.03 -15.88 -0.90
CA GLU A 44 14.28 -15.24 -1.30
C GLU A 44 15.34 -16.33 -1.52
N ASN A 45 15.99 -16.34 -2.69
CA ASN A 45 17.18 -17.14 -2.90
C ASN A 45 18.26 -16.65 -1.94
N HIS A 46 18.59 -17.47 -0.94
CA HIS A 46 19.58 -17.19 0.09
C HIS A 46 21.01 -17.12 -0.48
N ASN A 47 21.37 -15.97 -1.04
CA ASN A 47 22.75 -15.62 -1.36
C ASN A 47 23.12 -14.22 -0.83
N THR A 48 22.34 -13.67 0.11
CA THR A 48 22.65 -12.38 0.75
C THR A 48 22.95 -12.62 2.21
N THR A 49 24.19 -12.30 2.58
CA THR A 49 24.80 -12.32 3.92
C THR A 49 23.82 -12.04 5.06
N ALA A 50 23.90 -12.91 6.09
CA ALA A 50 23.07 -12.96 7.29
C ALA A 50 23.23 -11.79 8.28
N ASP A 51 23.26 -10.55 7.79
CA ASP A 51 23.45 -9.35 8.63
C ASP A 51 22.56 -8.15 8.25
N ALA A 52 21.48 -8.39 7.51
CA ALA A 52 20.46 -7.35 7.32
C ALA A 52 19.64 -7.20 8.60
N VAL A 53 20.16 -6.42 9.55
CA VAL A 53 19.39 -5.81 10.65
C VAL A 53 18.07 -5.34 10.06
N VAL A 54 16.98 -6.03 10.40
CA VAL A 54 15.63 -5.68 9.95
C VAL A 54 15.33 -4.30 10.55
N ASP A 55 15.47 -3.24 9.75
CA ASP A 55 15.21 -1.88 10.23
C ASP A 55 13.78 -1.87 10.79
N PRO A 56 13.59 -1.55 12.09
CA PRO A 56 12.28 -1.56 12.72
C PRO A 56 11.29 -0.54 12.13
N ARG A 57 11.74 0.30 11.19
CA ARG A 57 10.96 1.26 10.38
C ARG A 57 10.62 0.73 8.98
N ARG A 58 11.17 -0.41 8.56
CA ARG A 58 10.92 -0.99 7.23
C ARG A 58 9.45 -1.38 7.13
N ALA A 59 8.77 -0.87 6.11
CA ALA A 59 7.41 -1.27 5.77
C ALA A 59 7.30 -2.80 5.62
N PRO A 60 6.10 -3.40 5.75
CA PRO A 60 5.94 -4.85 5.63
C PRO A 60 6.56 -5.36 4.33
N ALA A 61 7.07 -6.60 4.36
CA ALA A 61 7.77 -7.25 3.25
C ALA A 61 6.83 -7.61 2.06
N PHE A 62 6.11 -6.62 1.53
CA PHE A 62 5.28 -6.74 0.34
C PHE A 62 6.11 -6.98 -0.93
N GLU A 63 7.44 -6.85 -0.85
CA GLU A 63 8.34 -7.18 -1.95
C GLU A 63 8.23 -8.66 -2.35
N ASN A 64 7.96 -9.53 -1.37
CA ASN A 64 8.00 -10.98 -1.55
C ASN A 64 6.62 -11.56 -1.90
N LEU A 65 5.58 -10.72 -1.96
CA LEU A 65 4.25 -11.14 -2.37
C LEU A 65 4.11 -11.03 -3.90
N SER A 66 3.74 -12.14 -4.54
CA SER A 66 3.39 -12.17 -5.96
C SER A 66 2.05 -12.88 -6.18
N VAL A 67 1.32 -12.39 -7.17
CA VAL A 67 0.12 -13.02 -7.70
C VAL A 67 0.54 -13.75 -8.97
N VAL A 68 0.32 -15.05 -9.00
CA VAL A 68 0.60 -15.88 -10.17
C VAL A 68 -0.73 -16.17 -10.85
N TYR A 69 -0.84 -15.76 -12.11
CA TYR A 69 -1.98 -16.08 -12.95
C TYR A 69 -1.56 -17.08 -14.02
N LEU A 70 -2.10 -18.30 -13.95
CA LEU A 70 -1.83 -19.33 -14.93
C LEU A 70 -2.80 -19.17 -16.10
N ALA A 71 -2.40 -18.41 -17.11
CA ALA A 71 -3.23 -18.16 -18.29
C ALA A 71 -3.40 -19.44 -19.12
N PRO A 72 -4.64 -19.92 -19.36
CA PRO A 72 -4.88 -21.05 -20.24
C PRO A 72 -4.62 -20.66 -21.69
N TRP A 73 -4.30 -21.64 -22.52
CA TRP A 73 -4.26 -21.45 -23.96
C TRP A 73 -5.67 -21.10 -24.49
N PRO A 74 -5.83 -20.13 -25.43
CA PRO A 74 -4.81 -19.36 -26.16
C PRO A 74 -4.43 -18.01 -25.51
N VAL A 75 -4.97 -17.68 -24.34
CA VAL A 75 -4.81 -16.37 -23.70
C VAL A 75 -3.37 -16.11 -23.26
N ASN A 76 -2.61 -17.17 -22.99
CA ASN A 76 -1.18 -17.10 -22.67
C ASN A 76 -0.32 -16.44 -23.76
N ILE A 77 -0.81 -16.34 -25.00
CA ILE A 77 -0.11 -15.64 -26.09
C ILE A 77 -0.05 -14.13 -25.83
N VAL A 78 -1.10 -13.56 -25.21
CA VAL A 78 -1.15 -12.14 -24.85
C VAL A 78 -0.64 -11.93 -23.43
N LEU A 79 -0.99 -12.83 -22.50
CA LEU A 79 -0.58 -12.77 -21.09
C LEU A 79 0.72 -13.55 -20.85
N CYS A 80 1.82 -13.04 -21.42
CA CYS A 80 3.16 -13.57 -21.19
C CYS A 80 3.65 -13.34 -19.76
N GLU A 81 4.61 -14.16 -19.31
CA GLU A 81 5.24 -14.05 -17.98
C GLU A 81 5.86 -12.66 -17.74
N THR A 82 6.45 -12.07 -18.78
CA THR A 82 7.02 -10.71 -18.73
C THR A 82 5.96 -9.67 -18.36
N ILE A 83 4.76 -9.75 -18.95
CA ILE A 83 3.66 -8.83 -18.67
C ILE A 83 3.04 -9.11 -17.29
N LEU A 84 2.93 -10.39 -16.88
CA LEU A 84 2.49 -10.75 -15.53
C LEU A 84 3.45 -10.21 -14.46
N SER A 85 4.75 -10.15 -14.74
CA SER A 85 5.72 -9.51 -13.84
C SER A 85 5.48 -8.00 -13.70
N LYS A 86 5.12 -7.31 -14.80
CA LYS A 86 4.73 -5.89 -14.80
C LYS A 86 3.46 -5.67 -13.96
N TYR A 87 2.44 -6.52 -14.11
CA TYR A 87 1.24 -6.50 -13.26
C TYR A 87 1.55 -6.68 -11.78
N ASN A 88 2.47 -7.59 -11.43
CA ASN A 88 2.89 -7.79 -10.04
C ASN A 88 3.54 -6.54 -9.44
N ARG A 89 4.31 -5.77 -10.22
CA ARG A 89 4.86 -4.48 -9.78
C ARG A 89 3.76 -3.48 -9.46
N VAL A 90 2.76 -3.35 -10.34
CA VAL A 90 1.58 -2.49 -10.13
C VAL A 90 0.80 -2.94 -8.88
N PHE A 91 0.53 -4.24 -8.76
CA PHE A 91 -0.17 -4.83 -7.62
C PHE A 91 0.52 -4.49 -6.29
N ARG A 92 1.83 -4.72 -6.20
CA ARG A 92 2.61 -4.41 -4.98
C ARG A 92 2.52 -2.94 -4.61
N GLN A 93 2.60 -2.04 -5.59
CA GLN A 93 2.52 -0.60 -5.35
C GLN A 93 1.14 -0.19 -4.81
N LEU A 94 0.07 -0.69 -5.43
CA LEU A 94 -1.30 -0.43 -4.96
C LEU A 94 -1.51 -1.01 -3.55
N LEU A 95 -1.04 -2.24 -3.30
CA LEU A 95 -1.18 -2.92 -2.02
C LEU A 95 -0.51 -2.14 -0.88
N ARG A 96 0.71 -1.61 -1.09
CA ARG A 96 1.42 -0.80 -0.08
C ARG A 96 0.59 0.37 0.41
N ILE A 97 -0.13 1.02 -0.48
CA ILE A 97 -0.95 2.20 -0.17
C ILE A 97 -2.22 1.81 0.55
N LYS A 98 -2.88 0.74 0.07
CA LYS A 98 -4.03 0.18 0.76
C LYS A 98 -3.68 -0.24 2.18
N TYR A 99 -2.52 -0.86 2.39
CA TYR A 99 -2.03 -1.19 3.72
C TYR A 99 -1.77 0.05 4.58
N ALA A 100 -1.11 1.07 4.05
CA ALA A 100 -0.83 2.28 4.82
C ALA A 100 -2.13 3.03 5.20
N LEU A 101 -3.13 3.07 4.32
CA LEU A 101 -4.47 3.58 4.63
C LEU A 101 -5.16 2.75 5.70
N TRP A 102 -5.07 1.41 5.62
CA TRP A 102 -5.57 0.52 6.66
C TRP A 102 -4.90 0.77 8.01
N ALA A 103 -3.56 0.94 8.04
CA ALA A 103 -2.81 1.22 9.26
C ALA A 103 -3.23 2.54 9.92
N LEU A 104 -3.44 3.59 9.12
CA LEU A 104 -3.98 4.86 9.65
C LEU A 104 -5.41 4.71 10.16
N ASN A 105 -6.25 3.90 9.51
CA ASN A 105 -7.59 3.62 10.01
C ASN A 105 -7.55 2.82 11.32
N ALA A 106 -6.65 1.86 11.44
CA ALA A 106 -6.42 1.14 12.68
C ALA A 106 -5.96 2.09 13.82
N CYS A 107 -5.05 3.01 13.54
CA CYS A 107 -4.68 4.08 14.49
C CYS A 107 -5.89 4.91 14.94
N TYR A 108 -6.78 5.28 14.01
CA TYR A 108 -8.00 6.02 14.35
C TYR A 108 -8.87 5.26 15.37
N HIS A 109 -9.10 3.97 15.12
CA HIS A 109 -9.88 3.14 16.03
C HIS A 109 -9.19 2.99 17.40
N GLN A 110 -7.88 2.72 17.42
CA GLN A 110 -7.10 2.66 18.66
C GLN A 110 -7.17 3.97 19.45
N LEU A 111 -7.07 5.12 18.77
CA LEU A 111 -7.14 6.43 19.41
C LEU A 111 -8.53 6.70 19.98
N ARG A 112 -9.59 6.31 19.26
CA ARG A 112 -10.99 6.45 19.70
C ARG A 112 -11.26 5.59 20.94
N GLU A 113 -10.85 4.34 20.93
CA GLU A 113 -11.01 3.41 22.05
C GLU A 113 -10.26 3.89 23.30
N ARG A 114 -9.02 4.35 23.13
CA ARG A 114 -8.24 4.92 24.23
C ARG A 114 -8.84 6.21 24.76
N ARG A 115 -9.43 7.05 23.90
CA ARG A 115 -10.16 8.25 24.31
C ARG A 115 -11.42 7.90 25.11
N SER A 116 -12.17 6.85 24.77
CA SER A 116 -13.33 6.44 25.57
C SER A 116 -12.93 5.93 26.95
N VAL A 117 -11.84 5.17 27.06
CA VAL A 117 -11.29 4.73 28.36
C VAL A 117 -10.78 5.94 29.17
N ALA A 118 -10.08 6.86 28.52
CA ALA A 118 -9.62 8.11 29.11
C ALA A 118 -10.79 8.96 29.66
N GLY A 119 -11.92 9.06 28.95
CA GLY A 119 -13.09 9.80 29.42
C GLY A 119 -13.65 9.28 30.75
N SER A 120 -13.58 7.98 31.00
CA SER A 120 -13.93 7.39 32.30
C SER A 120 -12.93 7.79 33.40
N LEU A 121 -11.65 7.91 33.07
CA LEU A 121 -10.59 8.35 34.01
C LEU A 121 -10.65 9.86 34.31
N VAL A 122 -11.14 10.67 33.36
CA VAL A 122 -11.43 12.10 33.57
C VAL A 122 -12.50 12.27 34.64
N GLN A 123 -13.57 11.46 34.58
CA GLN A 123 -14.62 11.47 35.60
C GLN A 123 -14.10 11.04 36.99
N ALA A 124 -13.05 10.22 37.03
CA ALA A 124 -12.36 9.82 38.26
C ALA A 124 -11.28 10.82 38.73
N GLY A 125 -11.11 11.98 38.06
CA GLY A 125 -10.18 13.03 38.46
C GLY A 125 -8.68 12.70 38.24
N GLN A 126 -8.35 11.60 37.57
CA GLN A 126 -6.97 11.13 37.36
C GLN A 126 -6.35 11.59 36.03
N TRP A 127 -7.04 12.45 35.28
CA TRP A 127 -6.66 12.81 33.91
C TRP A 127 -6.00 14.19 33.83
N ILE A 128 -4.86 14.26 33.13
CA ILE A 128 -4.02 15.46 33.06
C ILE A 128 -4.30 16.21 31.76
N HIS A 129 -4.46 17.54 31.82
CA HIS A 129 -4.70 18.43 30.66
C HIS A 129 -3.66 18.26 29.52
N GLN A 130 -2.41 17.93 29.87
CA GLN A 130 -1.35 17.62 28.89
C GLN A 130 -1.69 16.41 28.01
N SER A 131 -2.37 15.40 28.56
CA SER A 131 -2.80 14.22 27.80
C SER A 131 -3.86 14.59 26.76
N GLU A 132 -4.76 15.54 27.06
CA GLU A 132 -5.78 16.02 26.12
C GLU A 132 -5.17 16.66 24.87
N SER A 133 -4.21 17.56 25.10
CA SER A 133 -3.47 18.22 24.03
C SER A 133 -2.74 17.21 23.16
N GLN A 134 -2.09 16.19 23.75
CA GLN A 134 -1.43 15.11 23.01
C GLN A 134 -2.42 14.29 22.16
N PHE A 135 -3.60 13.96 22.69
CA PHE A 135 -4.66 13.26 21.96
C PHE A 135 -5.19 14.07 20.79
N HIS A 136 -5.44 15.37 21.01
CA HIS A 136 -5.89 16.27 19.96
C HIS A 136 -4.84 16.37 18.85
N GLN A 137 -3.60 16.67 19.20
CA GLN A 137 -2.49 16.82 18.25
C GLN A 137 -2.25 15.54 17.44
N THR A 138 -2.30 14.37 18.09
CA THR A 138 -2.20 13.07 17.40
C THR A 138 -3.36 12.85 16.41
N SER A 139 -4.57 13.29 16.76
CA SER A 139 -5.73 13.20 15.86
C SER A 139 -5.54 14.08 14.62
N VAL A 140 -4.98 15.27 14.80
CA VAL A 140 -4.66 16.21 13.71
C VAL A 140 -3.60 15.61 12.79
N TRP A 141 -2.47 15.12 13.34
CA TRP A 141 -1.42 14.45 12.56
C TRP A 141 -1.95 13.25 11.78
N LEU A 142 -2.81 12.43 12.40
CA LEU A 142 -3.43 11.30 11.73
C LEU A 142 -4.27 11.74 10.52
N HIS A 143 -5.09 12.79 10.70
CA HIS A 143 -5.92 13.32 9.63
C HIS A 143 -5.09 13.84 8.45
N GLU A 144 -4.02 14.58 8.73
CA GLU A 144 -3.10 15.10 7.72
C GLU A 144 -2.43 13.97 6.92
N MET A 145 -1.89 12.96 7.62
CA MET A 145 -1.29 11.79 6.97
C MET A 145 -2.32 11.04 6.11
N ASN A 146 -3.55 10.90 6.60
CA ASN A 146 -4.62 10.21 5.91
C ASN A 146 -5.03 10.94 4.63
N GLN A 147 -5.13 12.27 4.69
CA GLN A 147 -5.47 13.08 3.53
C GLN A 147 -4.47 12.89 2.38
N VAL A 148 -3.17 12.95 2.68
CA VAL A 148 -2.11 12.77 1.66
C VAL A 148 -2.22 11.39 1.02
N LEU A 149 -2.31 10.34 1.84
CA LEU A 149 -2.39 8.98 1.32
C LEU A 149 -3.69 8.73 0.54
N ARG A 150 -4.81 9.33 0.94
CA ARG A 150 -6.06 9.26 0.16
C ARG A 150 -5.93 10.01 -1.17
N GLY A 151 -5.24 11.15 -1.20
CA GLY A 151 -4.92 11.85 -2.43
C GLY A 151 -4.09 10.98 -3.38
N LEU A 152 -3.06 10.33 -2.86
CA LEU A 152 -2.21 9.39 -3.63
C LEU A 152 -2.99 8.16 -4.12
N ASP A 153 -3.80 7.54 -3.27
CA ASP A 153 -4.64 6.40 -3.66
C ASP A 153 -5.64 6.78 -4.75
N THR A 154 -6.29 7.94 -4.61
CA THR A 154 -7.24 8.48 -5.60
C THR A 154 -6.55 8.72 -6.94
N TYR A 155 -5.35 9.30 -6.93
CA TYR A 155 -4.54 9.50 -8.11
C TYR A 155 -4.23 8.17 -8.81
N LEU A 156 -3.70 7.18 -8.09
CA LEU A 156 -3.32 5.91 -8.71
C LEU A 156 -4.52 5.16 -9.28
N ILE A 157 -5.63 5.14 -8.56
CA ILE A 157 -6.83 4.43 -9.03
C ILE A 157 -7.43 5.14 -10.25
N ASN A 158 -7.66 6.44 -10.16
CA ASN A 158 -8.40 7.15 -11.19
C ASN A 158 -7.53 7.47 -12.40
N GLN A 159 -6.30 7.90 -12.16
CA GLN A 159 -5.45 8.42 -13.21
C GLN A 159 -4.48 7.37 -13.75
N ALA A 160 -3.85 6.55 -12.90
CA ALA A 160 -2.94 5.53 -13.40
C ALA A 160 -3.69 4.31 -13.96
N VAL A 161 -4.69 3.82 -13.24
CA VAL A 161 -5.39 2.58 -13.61
C VAL A 161 -6.60 2.84 -14.51
N LYS A 162 -7.61 3.60 -14.04
CA LYS A 162 -8.88 3.78 -14.77
C LYS A 162 -8.72 4.55 -16.08
N SER A 163 -7.93 5.62 -16.09
CA SER A 163 -7.67 6.42 -17.30
C SER A 163 -6.99 5.57 -18.38
N SER A 164 -5.90 4.88 -18.02
CA SER A 164 -5.17 3.98 -18.92
C SER A 164 -6.04 2.83 -19.42
N TRP A 165 -6.86 2.24 -18.53
CA TRP A 165 -7.84 1.21 -18.92
C TRP A 165 -8.86 1.74 -19.92
N SER A 166 -9.41 2.95 -19.69
CA SER A 166 -10.35 3.57 -20.64
C SER A 166 -9.73 3.78 -22.01
N LYS A 167 -8.47 4.23 -22.08
CA LYS A 167 -7.73 4.36 -23.34
C LYS A 167 -7.52 3.01 -24.02
N PHE A 168 -7.12 1.99 -23.27
CA PHE A 168 -6.95 0.63 -23.77
C PHE A 168 -8.25 0.07 -24.35
N VAL A 169 -9.36 0.16 -23.61
CA VAL A 169 -10.68 -0.31 -24.06
C VAL A 169 -11.14 0.43 -25.33
N LYS A 170 -10.92 1.75 -25.42
CA LYS A 170 -11.23 2.53 -26.62
C LYS A 170 -10.44 2.08 -27.84
N ARG A 171 -9.16 1.70 -27.66
CA ARG A 171 -8.32 1.14 -28.72
C ARG A 171 -8.75 -0.29 -29.10
N LEU A 172 -9.16 -1.08 -28.12
CA LEU A 172 -9.53 -2.48 -28.31
C LEU A 172 -10.88 -2.65 -29.01
N ILE A 173 -11.90 -1.89 -28.60
CA ILE A 173 -13.27 -2.01 -29.13
C ILE A 173 -13.48 -1.11 -30.36
N GLY A 174 -12.56 -0.17 -30.62
CA GLY A 174 -12.86 1.01 -31.41
C GLY A 174 -13.84 1.91 -30.64
N SER A 175 -13.85 3.22 -30.91
CA SER A 175 -14.87 4.10 -30.34
C SER A 175 -16.28 3.51 -30.57
N ASN A 176 -17.10 3.44 -29.51
CA ASN A 176 -18.49 2.93 -29.52
C ASN A 176 -19.34 3.34 -30.77
N PRO A 177 -20.39 2.56 -31.12
CA PRO A 177 -20.96 2.31 -32.45
C PRO A 177 -21.94 3.37 -32.98
N ASP A 178 -22.05 4.53 -32.33
CA ASP A 178 -23.14 5.49 -32.58
C ASP A 178 -22.70 6.85 -33.16
N LYS A 179 -21.41 7.07 -33.44
CA LYS A 179 -20.96 8.31 -34.08
C LYS A 179 -19.91 8.07 -35.17
N VAL A 180 -20.39 8.15 -36.40
CA VAL A 180 -19.61 8.25 -37.63
C VAL A 180 -19.00 9.64 -37.70
N ASP A 181 -17.91 9.90 -36.98
CA ASP A 181 -17.06 11.07 -37.26
C ASP A 181 -15.75 10.60 -37.89
N ARG A 182 -15.75 10.62 -39.22
CA ARG A 182 -14.61 10.35 -40.10
C ARG A 182 -13.67 11.54 -40.10
N SER A 183 -13.00 11.78 -38.98
CA SER A 183 -11.94 12.77 -38.90
C SER A 183 -10.72 12.14 -38.24
N ALA A 184 -9.71 11.91 -39.08
CA ALA A 184 -8.40 11.32 -38.83
C ALA A 184 -7.71 11.87 -37.57
N GLY A 185 -6.85 11.13 -36.88
CA GLY A 185 -6.27 9.83 -37.18
C GLY A 185 -5.56 9.24 -35.94
N GLN A 186 -5.17 7.97 -36.03
CA GLN A 186 -4.40 7.17 -35.05
C GLN A 186 -5.16 6.33 -34.00
N ASN A 187 -6.49 6.25 -34.01
CA ASN A 187 -7.19 5.24 -33.19
C ASN A 187 -7.66 4.08 -34.09
N ALA A 188 -6.69 3.32 -34.62
CA ALA A 188 -6.99 2.09 -35.34
C ALA A 188 -7.59 1.07 -34.35
N VAL A 189 -8.73 0.48 -34.72
CA VAL A 189 -9.27 -0.70 -34.03
C VAL A 189 -8.25 -1.82 -34.16
N VAL A 190 -8.07 -2.62 -33.12
CA VAL A 190 -7.14 -3.75 -33.16
C VAL A 190 -7.66 -4.79 -34.16
N GLU A 191 -6.97 -4.95 -35.28
CA GLU A 191 -7.36 -5.87 -36.36
C GLU A 191 -6.57 -7.18 -36.33
N ASN A 192 -5.36 -7.17 -35.75
CA ASN A 192 -4.44 -8.31 -35.76
C ASN A 192 -4.00 -8.70 -34.34
N LEU A 193 -3.63 -9.98 -34.15
CA LEU A 193 -3.13 -10.49 -32.85
C LEU A 193 -1.86 -9.75 -32.41
N ASP A 194 -0.93 -9.47 -33.32
CA ASP A 194 0.30 -8.73 -33.01
C ASP A 194 0.00 -7.29 -32.56
N GLN A 195 -1.02 -6.66 -33.16
CA GLN A 195 -1.49 -5.34 -32.72
C GLN A 195 -2.12 -5.41 -31.33
N LEU A 196 -2.86 -6.48 -31.01
CA LEU A 196 -3.43 -6.68 -29.67
C LEU A 196 -2.33 -6.77 -28.62
N ILE A 197 -1.30 -7.57 -28.87
CA ILE A 197 -0.15 -7.76 -27.97
C ILE A 197 0.55 -6.42 -27.76
N SER A 198 0.86 -5.69 -28.84
CA SER A 198 1.53 -4.39 -28.75
C SER A 198 0.71 -3.35 -27.99
N VAL A 199 -0.61 -3.27 -28.24
CA VAL A 199 -1.50 -2.34 -27.54
C VAL A 199 -1.67 -2.70 -26.07
N HIS A 200 -1.68 -4.00 -25.74
CA HIS A 200 -1.72 -4.47 -24.36
C HIS A 200 -0.42 -4.18 -23.61
N GLU A 201 0.74 -4.42 -24.22
CA GLU A 201 2.02 -4.09 -23.62
C GLU A 201 2.14 -2.58 -23.37
N ALA A 202 1.80 -1.75 -24.37
CA ALA A 202 1.80 -0.30 -24.22
C ALA A 202 0.83 0.18 -23.12
N TYR A 203 -0.32 -0.48 -22.95
CA TYR A 203 -1.25 -0.20 -21.85
C TYR A 203 -0.61 -0.47 -20.48
N VAL A 204 0.03 -1.64 -20.32
CA VAL A 204 0.66 -2.00 -19.03
C VAL A 204 1.82 -1.06 -18.72
N ASP A 205 2.60 -0.65 -19.72
CA ASP A 205 3.68 0.33 -19.54
C ASP A 205 3.15 1.72 -19.19
N GLU A 206 2.02 2.14 -19.77
CA GLU A 206 1.34 3.38 -19.38
C GLU A 206 0.84 3.32 -17.92
N VAL A 207 0.30 2.18 -17.47
CA VAL A 207 -0.09 1.99 -16.06
C VAL A 207 1.13 2.03 -15.15
N LEU A 208 2.24 1.38 -15.52
CA LEU A 208 3.48 1.42 -14.73
C LEU A 208 4.01 2.85 -14.59
N LEU A 209 4.04 3.62 -15.69
CA LEU A 209 4.42 5.03 -15.68
C LEU A 209 3.48 5.85 -14.79
N GLY A 210 2.16 5.67 -14.93
CA GLY A 210 1.16 6.33 -14.11
C GLY A 210 1.25 5.95 -12.62
N CYS A 211 1.67 4.73 -12.31
CA CYS A 211 1.92 4.29 -10.95
C CYS A 211 3.25 4.78 -10.35
N LEU A 212 3.99 5.62 -11.09
CA LEU A 212 5.30 6.16 -10.70
C LEU A 212 6.35 5.05 -10.51
N LEU A 213 6.18 3.91 -11.20
CA LEU A 213 7.03 2.73 -11.10
C LEU A 213 8.19 2.72 -12.12
N ASP A 214 8.38 3.81 -12.87
CA ASP A 214 9.45 3.91 -13.86
C ASP A 214 10.83 4.09 -13.19
N PRO A 215 11.89 3.32 -13.58
CA PRO A 215 13.24 3.45 -13.04
C PRO A 215 13.82 4.86 -13.14
N SER A 216 13.42 5.67 -14.13
CA SER A 216 13.85 7.07 -14.27
C SER A 216 13.39 7.95 -13.09
N ASN A 217 12.37 7.51 -12.35
CA ASN A 217 11.76 8.21 -11.23
C ASN A 217 12.15 7.59 -9.88
N SER A 218 13.39 7.09 -9.76
CA SER A 218 13.91 6.48 -8.52
C SER A 218 13.76 7.37 -7.28
N GLU A 219 13.96 8.69 -7.44
CA GLU A 219 13.75 9.69 -6.37
C GLU A 219 12.31 9.68 -5.85
N ILE A 220 11.32 9.64 -6.75
CA ILE A 220 9.89 9.65 -6.39
C ILE A 220 9.53 8.35 -5.69
N GLN A 221 10.06 7.21 -6.15
CA GLN A 221 9.86 5.92 -5.50
C GLN A 221 10.47 5.89 -4.10
N GLN A 222 11.66 6.45 -3.92
CA GLN A 222 12.30 6.56 -2.61
C GLN A 222 11.44 7.40 -1.64
N VAL A 223 10.91 8.52 -2.13
CA VAL A 223 10.00 9.39 -1.34
C VAL A 223 8.71 8.66 -1.01
N PHE A 224 8.18 7.87 -1.95
CA PHE A 224 7.01 7.03 -1.75
C PHE A 224 7.23 6.01 -0.63
N CYS A 225 8.35 5.28 -0.69
CA CYS A 225 8.76 4.35 0.35
C CYS A 225 8.96 5.06 1.70
N GLY A 226 9.53 6.27 1.69
CA GLY A 226 9.71 7.11 2.88
C GLY A 226 8.38 7.49 3.53
N LEU A 227 7.39 7.93 2.75
CA LEU A 227 6.03 8.24 3.24
C LEU A 227 5.39 7.03 3.92
N LEU A 228 5.40 5.89 3.25
CA LEU A 228 4.80 4.65 3.78
C LEU A 228 5.52 4.16 5.04
N SER A 229 6.84 4.28 5.08
CA SER A 229 7.65 3.90 6.25
C SER A 229 7.35 4.82 7.44
N CYS A 230 7.16 6.12 7.22
CA CYS A 230 6.74 7.05 8.27
C CYS A 230 5.37 6.70 8.83
N VAL A 231 4.42 6.30 7.97
CA VAL A 231 3.08 5.84 8.39
C VAL A 231 3.17 4.57 9.23
N HIS A 232 3.97 3.59 8.79
CA HIS A 232 4.19 2.36 9.55
C HIS A 232 4.85 2.65 10.91
N TRP A 233 5.86 3.51 10.93
CA TRP A 233 6.52 3.93 12.17
C TRP A 233 5.53 4.61 13.13
N PHE A 234 4.71 5.54 12.63
CA PHE A 234 3.66 6.19 13.41
C PHE A 234 2.65 5.18 13.99
N TYR A 235 2.19 4.23 13.17
CA TYR A 235 1.29 3.15 13.60
C TYR A 235 1.91 2.28 14.70
N LYS A 236 3.19 1.91 14.57
CA LYS A 236 3.90 1.09 15.55
C LYS A 236 3.99 1.79 16.91
N VAL A 237 4.41 3.06 16.92
CA VAL A 237 4.51 3.85 18.16
C VAL A 237 3.15 4.12 18.79
N LEU A 238 2.09 4.30 18.00
CA LEU A 238 0.74 4.39 18.53
C LEU A 238 0.28 3.07 19.15
N SER A 239 0.54 1.96 18.47
CA SER A 239 0.13 0.63 18.92
C SER A 239 0.78 0.26 20.26
N THR A 240 2.05 0.61 20.51
CA THR A 240 2.72 0.33 21.79
C THR A 240 2.12 1.09 22.98
N GLY A 241 1.40 2.19 22.75
CA GLY A 241 0.73 2.95 23.82
C GLY A 241 1.65 3.65 24.83
N SER A 242 2.93 3.72 24.51
CA SER A 242 4.01 4.38 25.28
C SER A 242 4.15 5.88 24.99
N TRP A 243 3.21 6.46 24.22
CA TRP A 243 3.27 7.86 23.77
C TRP A 243 2.51 8.84 24.66
N LEU A 244 1.62 8.33 25.53
CA LEU A 244 0.94 9.16 26.52
C LEU A 244 1.89 9.42 27.68
N SER A 245 1.99 10.69 28.07
CA SER A 245 2.70 11.08 29.29
C SER A 245 2.11 10.35 30.50
N ARG A 246 2.80 9.31 30.97
CA ARG A 246 2.53 8.66 32.25
C ARG A 246 3.68 9.02 33.19
N VAL A 247 3.34 9.38 34.42
CA VAL A 247 4.32 9.51 35.49
C VAL A 247 4.85 8.11 35.78
N SER A 248 6.15 7.88 35.59
CA SER A 248 6.78 6.63 36.02
C SER A 248 6.64 6.52 37.56
N PRO A 249 6.06 5.43 38.09
CA PRO A 249 5.82 5.29 39.53
C PRO A 249 7.11 5.20 40.35
N ILE A 250 8.26 4.98 39.71
CA ILE A 250 9.56 4.71 40.36
C ILE A 250 10.49 5.91 40.30
N THR A 251 10.41 6.73 39.24
CA THR A 251 11.37 7.81 38.97
C THR A 251 10.76 9.20 38.87
N GLY A 252 9.43 9.35 38.91
CA GLY A 252 8.75 10.65 38.78
C GLY A 252 8.94 11.33 37.41
N GLN A 253 9.69 10.71 36.49
CA GLN A 253 9.95 11.24 35.15
C GLN A 253 8.80 10.87 34.20
N LEU A 254 8.42 11.85 33.37
CA LEU A 254 7.47 11.66 32.28
C LEU A 254 8.17 10.93 31.14
N ASN A 255 7.65 9.76 30.75
CA ASN A 255 8.15 9.04 29.58
C ASN A 255 7.75 9.78 28.29
N GLN A 256 8.58 10.75 27.86
CA GLN A 256 8.37 11.55 26.64
C GLN A 256 8.92 10.89 25.36
N ILE A 257 9.54 9.71 25.47
CA ILE A 257 10.21 9.03 24.36
C ILE A 257 9.23 8.63 23.26
N GLY A 258 8.06 8.08 23.61
CA GLY A 258 7.05 7.73 22.60
C GLY A 258 6.45 8.96 21.93
N TRP A 259 6.26 10.05 22.68
CA TRP A 259 5.75 11.31 22.15
C TRP A 259 6.70 11.95 21.14
N THR A 260 7.99 12.03 21.47
CA THR A 260 9.03 12.55 20.57
C THR A 260 9.18 11.70 19.30
N GLN A 261 9.03 10.38 19.40
CA GLN A 261 9.02 9.50 18.23
C GLN A 261 7.81 9.75 17.31
N LEU A 262 6.60 9.97 17.85
CA LEU A 262 5.44 10.33 17.03
C LEU A 262 5.64 11.66 16.29
N GLN A 263 6.14 12.67 17.01
CA GLN A 263 6.44 13.97 16.43
C GLN A 263 7.49 13.88 15.32
N ALA A 264 8.56 13.09 15.53
CA ALA A 264 9.59 12.86 14.53
C ALA A 264 9.06 12.09 13.31
N ALA A 265 8.18 11.10 13.51
CA ALA A 265 7.53 10.37 12.42
C ALA A 265 6.66 11.27 11.56
N HIS A 266 5.85 12.13 12.20
CA HIS A 266 5.02 13.10 11.51
C HIS A 266 5.86 14.17 10.78
N ALA A 267 6.87 14.74 11.43
CA ALA A 267 7.74 15.74 10.81
C ALA A 267 8.46 15.17 9.57
N SER A 268 8.96 13.93 9.66
CA SER A 268 9.56 13.24 8.52
C SER A 268 8.53 13.01 7.41
N PHE A 269 7.31 12.57 7.74
CA PHE A 269 6.25 12.41 6.75
C PHE A 269 5.95 13.73 6.00
N VAL A 270 5.83 14.84 6.72
CA VAL A 270 5.58 16.16 6.13
C VAL A 270 6.72 16.57 5.19
N GLN A 271 7.98 16.29 5.54
CA GLN A 271 9.13 16.55 4.67
C GLN A 271 9.03 15.77 3.35
N HIS A 272 8.72 14.47 3.42
CA HIS A 272 8.54 13.64 2.23
C HIS A 272 7.36 14.11 1.37
N ALA A 273 6.24 14.49 1.99
CA ALA A 273 5.06 14.97 1.27
C ALA A 273 5.34 16.31 0.55
N ARG A 274 6.05 17.24 1.20
CA ARG A 274 6.51 18.50 0.58
C ARG A 274 7.45 18.26 -0.57
N PHE A 275 8.40 17.33 -0.41
CA PHE A 275 9.32 16.98 -1.49
C PHE A 275 8.56 16.40 -2.69
N LEU A 276 7.64 15.47 -2.47
CA LEU A 276 6.81 14.87 -3.52
C LEU A 276 6.03 15.94 -4.29
N ARG A 277 5.41 16.89 -3.58
CA ARG A 277 4.69 18.01 -4.20
C ARG A 277 5.61 18.89 -5.04
N ARG A 278 6.77 19.29 -4.51
CA ARG A 278 7.75 20.12 -5.25
C ARG A 278 8.24 19.40 -6.50
N ARG A 279 8.56 18.12 -6.39
CA ARG A 279 9.03 17.30 -7.52
C ARG A 279 7.94 17.15 -8.57
N ALA A 280 6.70 16.84 -8.18
CA ALA A 280 5.56 16.78 -9.09
C ALA A 280 5.35 18.12 -9.82
N GLY A 281 5.47 19.25 -9.10
CA GLY A 281 5.41 20.59 -9.68
C GLY A 281 6.52 20.86 -10.70
N HIS A 282 7.75 20.45 -10.40
CA HIS A 282 8.86 20.56 -11.35
C HIS A 282 8.61 19.71 -12.61
N MET A 283 8.16 18.46 -12.46
CA MET A 283 7.83 17.62 -13.62
C MET A 283 6.73 18.22 -14.51
N LEU A 284 5.74 18.89 -13.90
CA LEU A 284 4.71 19.61 -14.64
C LEU A 284 5.30 20.79 -15.44
N SER A 285 6.24 21.54 -14.85
CA SER A 285 6.88 22.70 -15.51
C SER A 285 7.85 22.33 -16.65
N THR A 286 8.50 21.16 -16.55
CA THR A 286 9.47 20.69 -17.56
C THR A 286 8.77 19.99 -18.75
N SER A 287 7.54 19.50 -18.57
CA SER A 287 6.78 18.82 -19.62
C SER A 287 6.28 19.82 -20.67
N ARG A 288 7.04 19.99 -21.76
CA ARG A 288 6.78 20.97 -22.83
C ARG A 288 5.82 20.46 -23.93
N SER A 289 5.44 19.18 -23.91
CA SER A 289 4.52 18.55 -24.86
C SER A 289 3.28 18.00 -24.14
N ASP A 290 2.14 18.63 -24.42
CA ASP A 290 0.78 18.37 -23.90
C ASP A 290 0.63 18.31 -22.37
N PRO A 291 -0.41 18.95 -21.80
CA PRO A 291 -0.59 18.96 -20.36
C PRO A 291 -0.85 17.53 -19.89
N SER A 292 0.13 17.00 -19.18
CA SER A 292 0.05 15.86 -18.28
C SER A 292 -1.03 16.12 -17.23
N SER A 293 -2.30 15.97 -17.63
CA SER A 293 -3.48 15.97 -16.75
C SER A 293 -3.25 15.07 -15.54
N THR A 294 -2.46 14.03 -15.74
CA THR A 294 -1.97 13.10 -14.73
C THR A 294 -1.26 13.80 -13.57
N LEU A 295 -0.19 14.53 -13.85
CA LEU A 295 0.62 15.16 -12.80
C LEU A 295 -0.07 16.38 -12.18
N SER A 296 -0.85 17.11 -12.99
CA SER A 296 -1.70 18.18 -12.47
C SER A 296 -2.73 17.66 -11.46
N GLN A 297 -3.38 16.52 -11.75
CA GLN A 297 -4.29 15.87 -10.81
C GLN A 297 -3.58 15.33 -9.57
N LEU A 298 -2.34 14.85 -9.69
CA LEU A 298 -1.52 14.47 -8.53
C LEU A 298 -1.24 15.68 -7.63
N ILE A 299 -0.86 16.82 -8.20
CA ILE A 299 -0.61 18.06 -7.46
C ILE A 299 -1.90 18.57 -6.80
N LEU A 300 -3.03 18.51 -7.51
CA LEU A 300 -4.34 18.86 -6.95
C LEU A 300 -4.70 17.93 -5.79
N ALA A 301 -4.54 16.61 -5.96
CA ALA A 301 -4.78 15.62 -4.92
C ALA A 301 -3.86 15.79 -3.69
N LEU A 302 -2.62 16.21 -3.91
CA LEU A 302 -1.65 16.56 -2.86
C LEU A 302 -1.81 18.00 -2.33
N GLY A 303 -2.75 18.77 -2.88
CA GLY A 303 -2.86 20.22 -2.67
C GLY A 303 -4.19 20.77 -2.27
N ILE A 304 -5.15 19.91 -1.94
CA ILE A 304 -6.46 20.31 -1.41
C ILE A 304 -6.37 21.08 -0.09
N ASN A 305 -5.24 21.00 0.65
CA ASN A 305 -4.99 21.88 1.78
C ASN A 305 -3.72 22.71 1.56
N ASP A 306 -3.80 24.02 1.82
CA ASP A 306 -2.68 24.96 2.01
C ASP A 306 -1.70 24.55 3.13
N PHE A 307 -1.86 23.35 3.68
CA PHE A 307 -1.05 22.69 4.69
C PHE A 307 0.46 22.78 4.43
N TYR A 308 0.86 22.86 3.16
CA TYR A 308 2.27 22.93 2.74
C TYR A 308 2.74 24.33 2.32
N ASN A 309 1.82 25.31 2.27
CA ASN A 309 2.10 26.69 1.89
C ASN A 309 2.44 27.58 3.09
N ALA A 310 2.45 27.04 4.32
CA ALA A 310 2.93 27.78 5.48
C ALA A 310 4.38 28.23 5.25
N ARG A 311 4.53 29.55 5.09
CA ARG A 311 5.82 30.26 5.13
C ARG A 311 6.60 29.77 6.35
N ILE A 312 7.89 29.55 6.17
CA ILE A 312 8.84 29.65 7.27
C ILE A 312 8.64 31.06 7.84
N GLY A 313 7.95 31.14 8.97
CA GLY A 313 7.45 32.38 9.53
C GLY A 313 7.23 32.21 11.02
N ILE A 314 8.35 32.19 11.74
CA ILE A 314 8.53 32.62 13.13
C ILE A 314 7.95 31.67 14.20
N LEU A 315 8.87 30.86 14.77
CA LEU A 315 8.96 30.65 16.22
C LEU A 315 9.39 31.97 16.87
#